data_AF-A0A2V9WCP5-F1
#
_entry.id   AF-A0A2V9WCP5-F1
#
_cell.length_a   1.000
_cell.length_b   1.000
_cell.length_c   1.000
_cell.angle_alpha   90.00
_cell.angle_beta   90.00
_cell.angle_gamma   90.00
#
_symmetry.space_group_name_H-M   'P 1'
#
loop_
_entity.id
_entity.type
_entity.pdbx_description
1 polymer ?
#
loop_
_entity_poly.entity_id
_entity_poly.type
_entity_poly.pdbx_seq_one_letter_code
_entity_poly.pdbx_strand_id
1 'polypeptide(L)' 'MLLSGLASAQDHEKKVKRSDLPAAVEKAVVEQSQGSTIRGFSQEKENGKTFYEAELMTKGHSKDV' A
#
# COMPACT_ATOMS: atom_id res chain seq x y z
N MET A 1 26.83 16.41 -27.08
CA MET A 1 25.44 16.13 -26.68
C MET A 1 25.34 14.64 -26.40
N LEU A 2 25.34 14.25 -25.11
CA LEU A 2 25.01 12.89 -24.69
C LEU A 2 23.76 13.01 -23.83
N LEU A 3 22.63 12.57 -24.40
CA LEU A 3 21.35 12.41 -23.73
C LEU A 3 21.46 11.19 -22.80
N SER A 4 21.46 11.42 -21.49
CA SER A 4 21.17 10.38 -20.51
C SER A 4 19.78 10.64 -19.96
N GLY A 5 18.77 10.04 -20.59
CA GLY A 5 17.42 10.01 -20.08
C GLY A 5 17.39 9.15 -18.82
N LEU A 6 17.33 9.79 -17.65
CA LEU A 6 16.88 9.16 -16.42
C LEU A 6 15.40 8.80 -16.63
N ALA A 7 15.14 7.56 -17.03
CA ALA A 7 13.83 6.96 -16.87
C ALA A 7 13.57 6.91 -15.35
N SER A 8 12.95 7.96 -14.82
CA SER A 8 12.38 7.93 -13.48
C SER A 8 11.33 6.84 -13.53
N ALA A 9 11.62 5.69 -12.93
CA ALA A 9 10.61 4.68 -12.66
C ALA A 9 9.60 5.39 -11.76
N GLN A 10 8.49 5.85 -12.36
CA GLN A 10 7.37 6.31 -11.59
C GLN A 10 6.84 5.07 -10.88
N ASP A 11 7.21 4.91 -9.62
CA ASP A 11 6.58 3.94 -8.75
C ASP A 11 5.15 4.40 -8.52
N HIS A 12 4.27 3.89 -9.37
CA HIS A 12 2.84 4.13 -9.27
C HIS A 12 2.25 3.11 -8.30
N GLU A 13 1.39 3.60 -7.41
CA GLU A 13 0.55 2.79 -6.55
C GLU A 13 -0.20 1.73 -7.38
N LYS A 14 -0.07 0.46 -6.99
CA LYS A 14 -0.75 -0.66 -7.63
C LYS A 14 -1.74 -1.29 -6.67
N LYS A 15 -3.01 -1.36 -7.08
CA LYS A 15 -4.04 -2.11 -6.34
C LYS A 15 -3.71 -3.59 -6.25
N VAL A 16 -3.84 -4.17 -5.07
CA VAL A 16 -3.62 -5.60 -4.79
C VAL A 16 -4.81 -6.20 -4.07
N LYS A 17 -4.91 -7.52 -4.09
CA LYS A 17 -5.89 -8.24 -3.28
C LYS A 17 -5.28 -8.52 -1.91
N ARG A 18 -6.15 -8.71 -0.91
CA ARG A 18 -5.73 -9.17 0.42
C ARG A 18 -4.90 -10.46 0.38
N SER A 19 -5.25 -11.37 -0.53
CA SER A 19 -4.53 -12.63 -0.75
C SER A 19 -3.10 -12.46 -1.28
N ASP A 20 -2.78 -11.29 -1.81
CA ASP A 20 -1.45 -10.97 -2.34
C ASP A 20 -0.55 -10.39 -1.24
N LEU A 21 -1.08 -10.11 -0.05
CA LEU A 21 -0.31 -9.60 1.08
C LEU A 21 0.61 -10.68 1.65
N PRO A 22 1.86 -10.33 2.00
CA PRO A 22 2.68 -11.19 2.84
C PRO A 22 1.98 -11.49 4.17
N ALA A 23 2.13 -12.71 4.69
CA ALA A 23 1.43 -13.15 5.90
C ALA A 23 1.66 -12.21 7.12
N ALA A 24 2.85 -11.65 7.25
CA ALA A 24 3.17 -10.68 8.31
C ALA A 24 2.39 -9.36 8.13
N VAL A 25 2.23 -8.89 6.88
CA VAL A 25 1.45 -7.69 6.56
C VAL A 25 -0.02 -7.94 6.80
N GLU A 26 -0.56 -9.09 6.37
CA GLU A 26 -1.96 -9.43 6.64
C GLU A 26 -2.27 -9.47 8.14
N LYS A 27 -1.37 -10.06 8.94
CA LYS A 27 -1.51 -10.08 10.41
C LYS A 27 -1.57 -8.66 10.99
N ALA A 28 -0.69 -7.77 10.54
CA ALA A 28 -0.70 -6.37 10.98
C ALA A 28 -2.00 -5.66 10.57
N VAL A 29 -2.46 -5.85 9.33
CA VAL A 29 -3.75 -5.31 8.86
C VAL A 29 -4.88 -5.77 9.78
N VAL A 30 -4.98 -7.07 10.09
CA VAL A 30 -6.02 -7.60 10.98
C VAL A 30 -5.97 -6.93 12.35
N GLU A 31 -4.80 -6.80 12.95
CA GLU A 31 -4.63 -6.22 14.28
C GLU A 31 -4.98 -4.72 14.30
N GLN A 32 -4.57 -3.97 13.28
CA GLN A 32 -4.75 -2.51 13.21
C GLN A 32 -6.13 -2.10 12.70
N SER A 33 -6.80 -2.94 11.91
CA SER A 33 -8.10 -2.63 11.32
C SER A 33 -9.29 -2.95 12.24
N GLN A 34 -9.04 -3.38 13.48
CA GLN A 34 -10.11 -3.73 14.42
C GLN A 34 -11.04 -2.52 14.65
N GLY A 35 -12.35 -2.72 14.42
CA GLY A 35 -13.35 -1.64 14.51
C GLY A 35 -13.42 -0.69 13.32
N SER A 36 -12.68 -0.98 12.24
CA SER A 36 -12.67 -0.21 10.98
C SER A 36 -13.12 -1.07 9.81
N THR A 37 -13.61 -0.43 8.74
CA THR A 37 -13.88 -1.10 7.46
C THR A 37 -12.71 -0.90 6.52
N ILE A 38 -12.12 -1.98 6.01
CA ILE A 38 -11.10 -1.92 4.95
C ILE A 38 -11.79 -1.61 3.62
N ARG A 39 -11.27 -0.63 2.87
CA ARG A 39 -11.78 -0.18 1.57
C ARG A 39 -10.99 -0.76 0.40
N GLY A 40 -9.68 -0.93 0.57
CA GLY A 40 -8.80 -1.44 -0.46
C GLY A 40 -7.41 -1.74 0.06
N PHE A 41 -6.60 -2.31 -0.82
CA PHE A 41 -5.18 -2.53 -0.60
C PHE A 41 -4.41 -2.07 -1.82
N SER A 42 -3.23 -1.53 -1.56
CA SER A 42 -2.27 -1.17 -2.59
C SER A 42 -0.86 -1.57 -2.19
N GLN A 43 0.00 -1.61 -3.19
CA GLN A 43 1.43 -1.69 -2.99
C GLN A 43 2.08 -0.56 -3.79
N GLU A 44 3.18 -0.07 -3.27
CA GLU A 44 4.08 0.79 -4.01
C GLU A 44 5.50 0.32 -3.75
N LYS A 45 6.41 0.68 -4.64
CA LYS A 45 7.82 0.64 -4.30
C LYS A 45 8.29 2.06 -4.12
N GLU A 46 9.23 2.26 -3.22
CA GLU A 46 9.86 3.56 -3.07
C GLU A 46 11.26 3.32 -2.56
N ASN A 47 12.26 3.95 -3.20
CA ASN A 47 13.66 3.84 -2.79
C ASN A 47 14.15 2.38 -2.63
N GLY A 48 13.68 1.49 -3.51
CA GLY A 48 14.02 0.06 -3.49
C GLY A 48 13.32 -0.78 -2.43
N LYS A 49 12.43 -0.19 -1.63
CA LYS A 49 11.58 -0.88 -0.65
C LYS A 49 10.19 -1.10 -1.24
N THR A 50 9.47 -2.09 -0.74
CA THR A 50 8.06 -2.32 -1.09
C THR A 50 7.20 -1.98 0.12
N PHE A 51 6.22 -1.12 -0.08
CA PHE A 51 5.23 -0.73 0.91
C PHE A 51 3.89 -1.38 0.54
N TYR A 52 3.14 -1.77 1.55
CA TYR A 52 1.79 -2.29 1.41
C TYR A 52 0.89 -1.42 2.27
N GLU A 53 -0.21 -0.96 1.71
CA GLU A 53 -1.13 -0.05 2.37
C GLU A 53 -2.51 -0.69 2.48
N ALA A 54 -3.22 -0.39 3.57
CA ALA A 54 -4.60 -0.79 3.78
C ALA A 54 -5.45 0.45 4.09
N GLU A 55 -6.33 0.82 3.16
CA GLU A 55 -7.22 1.96 3.35
C GLU A 55 -8.31 1.60 4.36
N LEU A 56 -8.34 2.27 5.52
CA LEU A 56 -9.33 2.04 6.57
C LEU A 56 -10.32 3.19 6.70
N MET A 57 -11.57 2.84 7.00
CA MET A 57 -12.63 3.78 7.33
C MET A 57 -13.19 3.47 8.72
N THR A 58 -13.08 4.42 9.65
CA THR A 58 -13.62 4.30 11.01
C THR A 58 -14.70 5.37 11.23
N LYS A 59 -15.94 4.94 11.51
CA LYS A 59 -17.06 5.84 11.89
C LYS A 59 -17.31 7.01 10.90
N GLY A 60 -17.00 6.82 9.61
CA GLY A 60 -17.14 7.86 8.58
C GLY A 60 -15.94 8.78 8.38
N HIS A 61 -14.81 8.53 9.04
CA HIS A 61 -13.53 9.21 8.84
C HIS A 61 -12.47 8.23 8.29
N SER A 62 -11.64 8.68 7.33
CA SER A 62 -10.52 7.87 6.83
C SER A 62 -9.41 7.80 7.88
N LYS A 63 -8.75 6.64 7.97
CA LYS A 63 -7.54 6.45 8.78
C LYS A 63 -6.53 5.69 7.93
N ASP A 64 -5.44 6.33 7.58
CA ASP A 64 -4.34 5.71 6.84
C ASP A 64 -3.41 4.99 7.83
N VAL A 65 -3.06 3.74 7.54
CA VAL A 65 -2.11 2.90 8.30
C VAL A 65 -1.27 2.02 7.38
#